data_AF-A0AAW0W9U8-F1
#
_entry.id   AF-A0AAW0W9U8-F1
#
_cell.length_a   1.000
_cell.length_b   1.000
_cell.length_c   1.000
_cell.angle_alpha   90.00
_cell.angle_beta   90.00
_cell.angle_gamma   90.00
#
_symmetry.space_group_name_H-M   'P 1'
#
loop_
_entity.id
_entity.type
_entity.pdbx_description
1 polymer ?
#
loop_
_entity_poly.entity_id
_entity_poly.type
_entity_poly.pdbx_seq_one_letter_code
_entity_poly.pdbx_strand_id
1 'polypeptide(L)'
;SVEFSGWRDGSVVEVVAGATLTLECLVKDARPAPSVWWYRDGLQLDQGQVEERVEVSPLARRWNVRSRFVVRAKAEDDGKLYTCEADHPALRGTSDPLLASITLSVLHEPGRPSISGYRTGEVLVAGERRTLVCRVSGGNPRPWLTWHRRGLLLDDTTTADAAG
;
A
#
# COMPACT_ATOMS: atom_id res chain seq x y z
N SER A 1 23.22 6.58 7.27
CA SER A 1 22.28 5.73 6.52
C SER A 1 20.87 6.19 6.80
N VAL A 2 19.90 5.75 6.00
CA VAL A 2 18.46 5.96 6.22
C VAL A 2 17.83 4.57 6.22
N GLU A 3 16.97 4.27 7.20
CA GLU A 3 16.32 2.97 7.32
C GLU A 3 14.94 3.09 7.97
N PHE A 4 14.01 2.22 7.59
CA PHE A 4 12.77 2.02 8.31
C PHE A 4 13.01 1.19 9.58
N SER A 5 12.43 1.61 10.70
CA SER A 5 12.51 0.87 11.96
C SER A 5 11.53 -0.29 11.93
N GLY A 6 12.06 -1.52 11.92
CA GLY A 6 11.26 -2.75 11.89
C GLY A 6 11.04 -3.36 10.50
N TRP A 7 11.44 -2.66 9.43
CA TRP A 7 11.28 -3.12 8.05
C TRP A 7 12.56 -2.96 7.24
N ARG A 8 12.79 -3.89 6.31
CA ARG A 8 13.90 -3.78 5.37
C ARG A 8 13.55 -2.81 4.25
N ASP A 9 14.55 -2.13 3.72
CA ASP A 9 14.37 -1.33 2.52
C ASP A 9 13.86 -2.18 1.35
N GLY A 10 12.87 -1.66 0.62
CA GLY A 10 12.16 -2.35 -0.46
C GLY A 10 11.23 -3.48 -0.01
N SER A 11 10.96 -3.64 1.29
CA SER A 11 10.06 -4.68 1.78
C SER A 11 8.58 -4.31 1.62
N VAL A 12 7.74 -5.35 1.54
CA VAL A 12 6.29 -5.22 1.56
C VAL A 12 5.79 -5.35 3.00
N VAL A 13 4.94 -4.42 3.44
CA VAL A 13 4.37 -4.35 4.79
C VAL A 13 2.87 -4.60 4.72
N GLU A 14 2.43 -5.71 5.29
CA GLU A 14 1.01 -6.06 5.34
C GLU A 14 0.29 -5.33 6.47
N VAL A 15 -0.88 -4.77 6.16
CA VAL A 15 -1.73 -4.06 7.13
C VAL A 15 -3.19 -4.20 6.76
N VAL A 16 -4.10 -4.34 7.73
CA VAL A 16 -5.54 -4.42 7.46
C VAL A 16 -6.12 -3.02 7.21
N ALA A 17 -7.00 -2.89 6.22
CA ALA A 17 -7.71 -1.64 5.96
C ALA A 17 -8.44 -1.12 7.21
N GLY A 18 -8.31 0.18 7.47
CA GLY A 18 -8.84 0.85 8.66
C GLY A 18 -7.88 0.84 9.85
N ALA A 19 -6.86 -0.02 9.87
CA ALA A 19 -5.83 -0.02 10.90
C ALA A 19 -4.93 1.22 10.80
N THR A 20 -4.34 1.59 11.94
CA THR A 20 -3.36 2.67 12.01
C THR A 20 -1.97 2.07 12.11
N LEU A 21 -1.06 2.48 11.22
CA LEU A 21 0.33 2.06 11.19
C LEU A 21 1.21 3.28 11.47
N THR A 22 2.20 3.11 12.34
CA THR A 22 3.22 4.15 12.57
C THR A 22 4.47 3.75 11.81
N LEU A 23 4.77 4.50 10.75
CA LEU A 23 6.02 4.40 10.01
C LEU A 23 7.08 5.21 10.73
N GLU A 24 8.25 4.63 10.91
CA GLU A 24 9.35 5.27 11.62
C GLU A 24 10.62 5.13 10.80
N CYS A 25 11.23 6.26 10.46
CA CYS A 25 12.46 6.35 9.70
C CYS A 25 13.59 6.84 10.61
N LEU A 26 14.74 6.18 10.53
CA LEU A 26 15.93 6.48 11.31
C LEU A 26 17.08 6.89 10.39
N VAL A 27 17.55 8.11 10.56
CA VAL A 27 18.78 8.60 9.92
C VAL A 27 19.90 8.58 10.96
N LYS A 28 20.97 7.83 10.69
CA LYS A 28 22.07 7.64 11.65
C LYS A 28 23.29 8.49 11.34
N ASP A 29 23.93 8.95 12.41
CA ASP A 29 25.30 9.46 12.43
C ASP A 29 25.58 10.61 11.46
N ALA A 30 24.59 11.48 11.25
CA ALA A 30 24.68 12.60 10.33
C ALA A 30 25.33 13.84 10.96
N ARG A 31 25.92 14.71 10.14
CA ARG A 31 26.55 15.96 10.59
C ARG A 31 26.46 17.04 9.51
N PRO A 32 25.68 18.12 9.71
CA PRO A 32 24.75 18.36 10.84
C PRO A 32 23.55 17.39 10.86
N ALA A 33 22.65 17.54 11.84
CA ALA A 33 21.40 16.80 11.85
C ALA A 33 20.57 17.14 10.58
N PRO A 34 20.14 16.13 9.79
CA PRO A 34 19.30 16.32 8.62
C PRO A 34 17.83 16.46 9.01
N SER A 35 16.99 16.92 8.08
CA SER A 35 15.54 16.77 8.18
C SER A 35 15.09 15.55 7.40
N VAL A 36 13.98 14.93 7.77
CA VAL A 36 13.42 13.77 7.06
C VAL A 36 12.15 14.17 6.32
N TRP A 37 12.14 13.96 5.00
CA TRP A 37 10.97 14.20 4.16
C TRP A 37 10.31 12.87 3.80
N TRP A 38 8.98 12.88 3.78
CA TRP A 38 8.17 11.69 3.53
C TRP A 38 7.42 11.82 2.22
N TYR A 39 7.33 10.72 1.48
CA TYR A 39 6.66 10.65 0.19
C TYR A 39 5.76 9.42 0.11
N ARG A 40 4.67 9.56 -0.64
CA ARG A 40 3.79 8.47 -1.07
C ARG A 40 3.69 8.49 -2.59
N ASP A 41 4.14 7.43 -3.25
CA ASP A 41 4.27 7.35 -4.72
C ASP A 41 5.02 8.56 -5.32
N GLY A 42 6.07 9.03 -4.62
CA GLY A 42 6.85 10.20 -5.04
C GLY A 42 6.18 11.55 -4.77
N LEU A 43 4.95 11.60 -4.27
CA LEU A 43 4.30 12.83 -3.83
C LEU A 43 4.66 13.13 -2.37
N GLN A 44 5.22 14.31 -2.14
CA GLN A 44 5.61 14.74 -0.80
C GLN A 44 4.39 14.85 0.13
N LEU A 45 4.48 14.23 1.30
CA LEU A 45 3.47 14.28 2.34
C LEU A 45 3.61 15.54 3.20
N ASP A 46 2.49 15.97 3.77
CA ASP A 46 2.44 17.12 4.66
C ASP A 46 3.30 16.89 5.91
N GLN A 47 4.31 17.75 6.08
CA GLN A 47 5.23 17.70 7.22
C GLN A 47 4.55 18.06 8.55
N GLY A 48 3.37 18.69 8.52
CA GLY A 48 2.57 18.96 9.72
C GLY A 48 2.06 17.70 10.43
N GLN A 49 2.09 16.54 9.77
CA GLN A 49 1.70 15.23 10.33
C GLN A 49 2.90 14.36 10.75
N VAL A 50 4.11 14.90 10.68
CA VAL A 50 5.35 14.18 10.98
C VAL A 50 5.85 14.58 12.38
N GLU A 51 6.17 13.58 13.20
CA GLU A 51 6.87 13.78 14.48
C GLU A 51 8.35 13.48 14.31
N GLU A 52 9.21 14.49 14.43
CA GLU A 52 10.66 14.34 14.32
C GLU A 52 11.37 14.54 15.66
N ARG A 53 12.35 13.68 15.96
CA ARG A 53 13.19 13.76 17.16
C ARG A 53 14.66 13.65 16.78
N VAL A 54 15.46 14.57 17.28
CA VAL A 54 16.92 14.61 17.08
C VAL A 54 17.61 14.13 18.35
N GLU A 55 18.51 13.17 18.19
CA GLU A 55 19.27 12.54 19.28
C GLU A 55 20.77 12.71 19.02
N VAL A 56 21.56 12.95 20.06
CA VAL A 56 23.01 13.02 19.94
C VAL A 56 23.56 11.60 19.75
N SER A 57 24.36 11.40 18.70
CA SER A 57 25.05 10.12 18.49
C SER A 57 26.21 9.95 19.48
N PRO A 58 26.54 8.71 19.91
CA PRO A 58 27.78 8.44 20.64
C PRO A 58 29.04 8.87 19.89
N LEU A 59 28.97 8.99 18.55
CA LEU A 59 30.06 9.51 17.74
C LEU A 59 30.13 11.03 17.83
N ALA A 60 31.31 11.54 18.14
CA ALA A 60 31.53 12.97 18.38
C ALA A 60 30.99 13.85 17.24
N ARG A 61 30.15 14.82 17.60
CA ARG A 61 29.54 15.83 16.71
C ARG A 61 28.66 15.23 15.60
N ARG A 62 27.96 14.13 15.88
CA ARG A 62 26.98 13.52 14.97
C ARG A 62 25.63 13.39 15.66
N TRP A 63 24.57 13.26 14.86
CA TRP A 63 23.20 13.16 15.32
C TRP A 63 22.46 12.03 14.63
N ASN A 64 21.54 11.40 15.36
CA ASN A 64 20.53 10.52 14.84
C ASN A 64 19.20 11.28 14.76
N VAL A 65 18.43 11.06 13.71
CA VAL A 65 17.10 11.66 13.54
C VAL A 65 16.09 10.55 13.37
N ARG A 66 15.08 10.53 14.25
CA ARG A 66 13.98 9.58 14.22
C ARG A 66 12.72 10.34 13.85
N SER A 67 12.18 10.03 12.68
CA SER A 67 11.00 10.68 12.12
C SER A 67 9.87 9.67 12.05
N ARG A 68 8.68 10.04 12.52
CA ARG A 68 7.49 9.19 12.57
C ARG A 68 6.36 9.80 11.75
N PHE A 69 5.70 8.95 10.98
CA PHE A 69 4.51 9.29 10.23
C PHE A 69 3.41 8.26 10.53
N VAL A 70 2.23 8.75 10.92
CA VAL A 70 1.09 7.89 11.25
C VAL A 70 0.15 7.82 10.05
N VAL A 71 0.00 6.63 9.49
CA VAL A 71 -0.91 6.36 8.38
C VAL A 71 -2.12 5.58 8.86
N ARG A 72 -3.32 6.03 8.48
CA ARG A 72 -4.53 5.22 8.59
C ARG A 72 -4.73 4.50 7.26
N ALA A 73 -4.44 3.20 7.24
CA ALA A 73 -4.44 2.40 6.03
C ALA A 73 -5.84 2.36 5.41
N LYS A 74 -5.95 2.65 4.11
CA LYS A 74 -7.17 2.49 3.32
C LYS A 74 -6.92 1.49 2.19
N ALA A 75 -7.99 0.94 1.61
CA ALA A 75 -7.87 0.05 0.45
C ALA A 75 -7.15 0.75 -0.73
N GLU A 76 -7.32 2.05 -0.90
CA GLU A 76 -6.60 2.86 -1.92
C GLU A 76 -5.08 3.00 -1.67
N ASP A 77 -4.63 2.66 -0.46
CA ASP A 77 -3.21 2.64 -0.11
C ASP A 77 -2.53 1.30 -0.43
N ASP A 78 -3.27 0.31 -0.94
CA ASP A 78 -2.71 -0.97 -1.38
C ASP A 78 -1.72 -0.77 -2.55
N GLY A 79 -0.55 -1.39 -2.45
CA GLY A 79 0.54 -1.25 -3.42
C GLY A 79 1.27 0.10 -3.40
N LYS A 80 0.92 1.03 -2.50
CA LYS A 80 1.57 2.35 -2.43
C LYS A 80 2.98 2.27 -1.88
N LEU A 81 3.89 3.00 -2.52
CA LEU A 81 5.28 3.13 -2.09
C LEU A 81 5.41 4.30 -1.10
N TYR A 82 5.87 4.01 0.10
CA TYR A 82 6.22 5.01 1.10
C TYR A 82 7.74 5.14 1.17
N THR A 83 8.22 6.37 1.04
CA THR A 83 9.65 6.68 1.04
C THR A 83 9.94 7.72 2.10
N CYS A 84 11.01 7.51 2.87
CA CYS A 84 11.61 8.57 3.68
C CYS A 84 12.98 8.95 3.11
N GLU A 85 13.22 10.24 2.97
CA GLU A 85 14.44 10.81 2.39
C GLU A 85 15.09 11.76 3.41
N ALA A 86 16.42 11.69 3.52
CA ALA A 86 17.18 12.63 4.35
C ALA A 86 17.56 13.89 3.55
N ASP A 87 17.03 15.05 3.92
CA ASP A 87 17.55 16.35 3.46
C ASP A 87 18.77 16.73 4.30
N HIS A 88 19.94 16.66 3.66
CA HIS A 88 21.21 17.03 4.26
C HIS A 88 22.00 17.94 3.31
N PRO A 89 22.67 19.02 3.79
CA PRO A 89 23.41 19.94 2.93
C PRO A 89 24.43 19.29 2.00
N ALA A 90 25.07 18.20 2.45
CA ALA A 90 26.06 17.45 1.66
C ALA A 90 25.47 16.62 0.50
N LEU A 91 24.15 16.39 0.49
CA LEU A 91 23.43 15.67 -0.57
C LEU A 91 22.81 16.64 -1.58
N ARG A 92 22.86 17.95 -1.35
CA ARG A 92 22.27 18.93 -2.25
C ARG A 92 23.08 19.00 -3.55
N GLY A 93 22.41 18.79 -4.68
CA GLY A 93 23.03 18.78 -6.00
C GLY A 93 23.61 17.43 -6.44
N THR A 94 23.47 16.38 -5.63
CA THR A 94 23.79 15.00 -6.04
C THR A 94 22.60 14.38 -6.78
N SER A 95 22.86 13.45 -7.73
CA SER A 95 21.81 12.66 -8.38
C SER A 95 21.24 11.54 -7.51
N ASP A 96 21.93 11.22 -6.42
CA ASP A 96 21.70 10.01 -5.63
C ASP A 96 21.23 10.41 -4.22
N PRO A 97 19.93 10.69 -4.01
CA PRO A 97 19.39 11.02 -2.70
C PRO A 97 19.55 9.85 -1.73
N LEU A 98 19.71 10.16 -0.43
CA LEU A 98 19.77 9.13 0.60
C LEU A 98 18.35 8.89 1.14
N LEU A 99 17.76 7.77 0.72
CA LEU A 99 16.39 7.40 1.05
C LEU A 99 16.25 5.92 1.42
N ALA A 100 15.12 5.57 2.03
CA ALA A 100 14.66 4.20 2.20
C ALA A 100 13.17 4.12 1.84
N SER A 101 12.70 2.94 1.46
CA SER A 101 11.35 2.72 0.95
C SER A 101 10.71 1.42 1.46
N ILE A 102 9.39 1.43 1.55
CA ILE A 102 8.56 0.23 1.77
C ILE A 102 7.30 0.31 0.90
N THR A 103 6.70 -0.83 0.59
CA THR A 103 5.41 -0.90 -0.11
C THR A 103 4.34 -1.42 0.85
N LEU A 104 3.20 -0.76 0.96
CA LEU A 104 2.09 -1.30 1.74
C LEU A 104 1.33 -2.36 0.94
N SER A 105 1.01 -3.48 1.58
CA SER A 105 0.00 -4.45 1.13
C SER A 105 -1.19 -4.33 2.08
N VAL A 106 -2.23 -3.62 1.65
CA VAL A 106 -3.39 -3.34 2.49
C VAL A 106 -4.43 -4.44 2.29
N LEU A 107 -4.62 -5.27 3.31
CA LEU A 107 -5.62 -6.33 3.29
C LEU A 107 -7.02 -5.75 3.41
N HIS A 108 -7.87 -6.06 2.43
CA HIS A 108 -9.24 -5.55 2.40
C HIS A 108 -10.18 -6.50 1.66
N GLU A 109 -11.45 -6.46 2.04
CA GLU A 109 -12.49 -7.24 1.39
C GLU A 109 -12.71 -6.80 -0.06
N PRO A 110 -13.07 -7.73 -0.96
CA PRO A 110 -13.51 -7.38 -2.31
C PRO A 110 -14.89 -6.71 -2.27
N GLY A 111 -15.25 -6.06 -3.37
CA GLY A 111 -16.62 -5.58 -3.59
C GLY A 111 -17.65 -6.70 -3.61
N ARG A 112 -18.94 -6.34 -3.64
CA ARG A 112 -20.00 -7.34 -3.78
C ARG A 112 -19.97 -7.94 -5.20
N PRO A 113 -20.03 -9.28 -5.35
CA PRO A 113 -20.16 -9.89 -6.66
C PRO A 113 -21.45 -9.42 -7.36
N SER A 114 -21.34 -9.14 -8.66
CA SER A 114 -22.46 -8.72 -9.50
C SER A 114 -22.61 -9.68 -10.66
N ILE A 115 -23.84 -10.16 -10.88
CA ILE A 115 -24.15 -11.05 -12.00
C ILE A 115 -24.77 -10.22 -13.12
N SER A 116 -24.29 -10.43 -14.35
CA SER A 116 -24.79 -9.82 -15.57
C SER A 116 -25.07 -10.89 -16.63
N GLY A 117 -25.66 -10.51 -17.76
CA GLY A 117 -26.08 -11.44 -18.82
C GLY A 117 -27.54 -11.89 -18.72
N TYR A 118 -28.34 -11.24 -17.86
CA TYR A 118 -29.78 -11.45 -17.74
C TYR A 118 -30.52 -10.12 -17.60
N ARG A 119 -31.82 -10.12 -17.90
CA ARG A 119 -32.74 -9.03 -17.54
C ARG A 119 -33.81 -9.54 -16.58
N THR A 120 -34.12 -8.75 -15.56
CA THR A 120 -35.21 -9.07 -14.63
C THR A 120 -36.52 -9.18 -15.38
N GLY A 121 -37.22 -10.31 -15.22
CA GLY A 121 -38.49 -10.59 -15.91
C GLY A 121 -38.34 -11.13 -17.33
N GLU A 122 -37.12 -11.38 -17.82
CA GLU A 122 -36.92 -12.03 -19.11
C GLU A 122 -37.43 -13.48 -19.08
N VAL A 123 -38.31 -13.81 -20.04
CA VAL A 123 -38.73 -15.18 -20.28
C VAL A 123 -37.68 -15.85 -21.16
N LEU A 124 -37.05 -16.90 -20.64
CA LEU A 124 -36.11 -17.70 -21.40
C LEU A 124 -36.83 -18.81 -22.16
N VAL A 125 -36.51 -18.98 -23.44
CA VAL A 125 -37.09 -20.05 -24.25
C VAL A 125 -36.31 -21.35 -24.03
N ALA A 126 -37.01 -22.49 -23.98
CA ALA A 126 -36.35 -23.78 -23.87
C ALA A 126 -35.37 -24.01 -25.04
N GLY A 127 -34.15 -24.46 -24.73
CA GLY A 127 -33.08 -24.66 -25.71
C GLY A 127 -32.24 -23.40 -25.99
N GLU A 128 -32.64 -22.24 -25.47
CA GLU A 128 -31.87 -21.01 -25.60
C GLU A 128 -30.63 -21.02 -24.69
N ARG A 129 -29.46 -20.68 -25.24
CA ARG A 129 -28.22 -20.55 -24.47
C ARG A 129 -28.05 -19.11 -23.98
N ARG A 130 -27.72 -18.97 -22.69
CA ARG A 130 -27.37 -17.70 -22.06
C ARG A 130 -26.04 -17.83 -21.34
N THR A 131 -25.21 -16.79 -21.47
CA THR A 131 -23.97 -16.64 -20.73
C THR A 131 -24.20 -15.64 -19.63
N LEU A 132 -24.01 -16.07 -18.39
CA LEU A 132 -24.00 -15.19 -17.23
C LEU A 132 -22.55 -14.87 -16.89
N VAL A 133 -22.29 -13.63 -16.47
CA VAL A 133 -20.95 -13.17 -16.09
C VAL A 133 -21.01 -12.63 -14.67
N CYS A 134 -20.19 -13.20 -13.78
CA CYS A 134 -20.03 -12.72 -12.42
C CYS A 134 -18.77 -11.86 -12.34
N ARG A 135 -18.90 -10.62 -11.87
CA ARG A 135 -17.79 -9.70 -11.69
C ARG A 135 -17.69 -9.26 -10.25
N VAL A 136 -16.46 -9.16 -9.77
CA VAL A 136 -16.11 -8.59 -8.47
C VAL A 136 -14.95 -7.62 -8.65
N SER A 137 -14.97 -6.53 -7.90
CA SER A 137 -13.95 -5.47 -7.97
C SER A 137 -13.04 -5.52 -6.74
N GLY A 138 -11.73 -5.42 -6.95
CA GLY A 138 -10.75 -5.31 -5.87
C GLY A 138 -10.67 -6.54 -4.96
N GLY A 139 -10.03 -6.34 -3.81
CA GLY A 139 -9.77 -7.34 -2.79
C GLY A 139 -8.29 -7.66 -2.76
N ASN A 140 -7.70 -7.56 -1.57
CA ASN A 140 -6.36 -8.03 -1.28
C ASN A 140 -6.42 -8.96 -0.06
N PRO A 141 -6.14 -10.27 -0.21
CA PRO A 141 -5.73 -10.93 -1.45
C PRO A 141 -6.83 -10.97 -2.53
N ARG A 142 -6.42 -11.19 -3.78
CA ARG A 142 -7.33 -11.32 -4.91
C ARG A 142 -8.42 -12.37 -4.61
N PRO A 143 -9.70 -12.04 -4.78
CA PRO A 143 -10.78 -12.99 -4.52
C PRO A 143 -10.87 -14.05 -5.62
N TRP A 144 -11.51 -15.16 -5.27
CA TRP A 144 -11.90 -16.24 -6.16
C TRP A 144 -13.43 -16.31 -6.21
N LEU A 145 -13.99 -16.59 -7.38
CA LEU A 145 -15.42 -16.65 -7.63
C LEU A 145 -15.85 -18.08 -7.95
N THR A 146 -16.97 -18.49 -7.39
CA THR A 146 -17.63 -19.76 -7.70
C THR A 146 -19.09 -19.52 -8.07
N TRP A 147 -19.56 -20.26 -9.07
CA TRP A 147 -20.96 -20.27 -9.48
C TRP A 147 -21.71 -21.39 -8.79
N HIS A 148 -22.85 -21.05 -8.18
CA HIS A 148 -23.73 -22.04 -7.57
C HIS A 148 -25.15 -21.91 -8.11
N ARG A 149 -25.84 -23.04 -8.28
CA ARG A 149 -27.28 -23.08 -8.57
C ARG A 149 -27.96 -24.00 -7.57
N ARG A 150 -28.82 -23.44 -6.73
CA ARG A 150 -29.53 -24.16 -5.66
C ARG A 150 -28.56 -24.95 -4.76
N GLY A 151 -27.42 -24.34 -4.44
CA GLY A 151 -26.36 -24.93 -3.60
C GLY A 151 -25.32 -25.77 -4.36
N LEU A 152 -25.61 -26.23 -5.57
CA LEU A 152 -24.67 -27.05 -6.35
C LEU A 152 -23.64 -26.17 -7.07
N LEU A 153 -22.36 -26.47 -6.90
CA LEU A 153 -21.26 -25.84 -7.63
C LEU A 153 -21.40 -26.15 -9.14
N LEU A 154 -21.36 -25.10 -9.95
CA LEU A 154 -21.43 -25.17 -11.41
C LEU A 154 -20.09 -24.91 -12.07
N ASP A 155 -19.30 -23.98 -11.52
CA ASP A 155 -18.04 -23.52 -12.08
C ASP A 155 -17.22 -22.86 -10.95
N ASP A 156 -15.92 -23.15 -10.92
CA ASP A 156 -14.93 -22.60 -9.98
C ASP A 156 -13.79 -21.87 -10.71
N THR A 157 -13.91 -21.68 -12.02
CA THR A 157 -12.93 -20.94 -12.80
C THR A 157 -13.11 -19.43 -12.61
N THR A 158 -12.02 -18.75 -12.26
CA THR A 158 -11.98 -17.29 -12.12
C THR A 158 -10.93 -16.71 -13.05
N THR A 159 -11.33 -15.76 -13.89
CA THR A 159 -10.41 -15.01 -14.76
C THR A 159 -10.20 -13.60 -14.22
N ALA A 160 -8.94 -13.15 -14.18
CA ALA A 160 -8.63 -11.76 -13.92
C ALA A 160 -8.76 -10.96 -15.23
N ASP A 161 -9.63 -9.94 -15.25
CA ASP A 161 -9.57 -8.95 -16.33
C ASP A 161 -8.26 -8.15 -16.16
N ALA A 162 -7.52 -7.95 -17.25
CA ALA A 162 -6.19 -7.33 -17.26
C ALA A 162 -6.19 -5.80 -17.00
N ALA A 163 -7.22 -5.27 -16.34
CA ALA A 163 -7.38 -3.85 -16.07
C ALA A 163 -7.78 -3.62 -14.61
N GLY A 164 -6.81 -3.15 -13.83
CA GLY A 164 -6.91 -2.80 -12.41
C GLY A 164 -5.80 -3.44 -11.62
#